data_AF-A0A379SHW2-F1
#
_entry.id   AF-A0A379SHW2-F1
#
_cell.length_a   1.000
_cell.length_b   1.000
_cell.length_c   1.000
_cell.angle_alpha   90.00
_cell.angle_beta   90.00
_cell.angle_gamma   90.00
#
_symmetry.space_group_name_H-M   'P 1'
#
loop_
_entity.id
_entity.type
_entity.pdbx_description
1 polymer ?
#
loop_
_entity_poly.entity_id
_entity_poly.type
_entity_poly.pdbx_seq_one_letter_code
_entity_poly.pdbx_strand_id
1 'polypeptide(L)'
;MTLSFTAHWRDELPATYTALLPTPLKNARLIWYNDKLAQQLAIPASLFDVTNGAGVWGGETLLPGMSPVAQVYSGHQFGVWAGQLGDGRGILLGEQLLADGSTLDWHLKGAGLTPYSRMGMDALCCVQPYVKALPAKPCIIWVFPLRVRYLS
;
A
#
# COMPACT_ATOMS: atom_id res chain seq x y z
N MET A 1 10.05 -20.36 0.10
CA MET A 1 9.42 -19.91 -1.16
C MET A 1 9.69 -18.42 -1.30
N THR A 2 10.10 -17.97 -2.48
CA THR A 2 10.42 -16.57 -2.75
C THR A 2 9.21 -15.92 -3.38
N LEU A 3 8.79 -14.75 -2.88
CA LEU A 3 7.70 -13.98 -3.48
C LEU A 3 8.11 -13.52 -4.88
N SER A 4 7.20 -13.62 -5.84
CA SER A 4 7.40 -13.16 -7.21
C SER A 4 6.44 -12.01 -7.50
N PHE A 5 6.97 -10.94 -8.09
CA PHE A 5 6.20 -9.75 -8.45
C PHE A 5 6.35 -9.47 -9.94
N THR A 6 5.25 -9.03 -10.53
CA THR A 6 5.14 -8.54 -11.90
C THR A 6 4.79 -7.04 -11.87
N ALA A 7 4.90 -6.40 -13.03
CA ALA A 7 4.61 -4.98 -13.21
C ALA A 7 3.69 -4.78 -14.42
N HIS A 8 2.70 -5.65 -14.58
CA HIS A 8 1.74 -5.65 -15.67
C HIS A 8 1.05 -4.29 -15.83
N TRP A 9 0.56 -3.69 -14.73
CA TRP A 9 -0.06 -2.35 -14.79
C TRP A 9 0.90 -1.31 -15.37
N ARG A 10 2.16 -1.32 -14.90
CA ARG A 10 3.17 -0.37 -15.34
C ARG A 10 3.51 -0.54 -16.82
N ASP A 11 3.68 -1.78 -17.24
CA ASP A 11 4.23 -2.10 -18.56
C ASP A 11 3.14 -2.06 -19.66
N GLU A 12 1.90 -2.43 -19.34
CA GLU A 12 0.80 -2.50 -20.32
C GLU A 12 -0.10 -1.26 -20.35
N LEU A 13 -0.14 -0.46 -19.27
CA LEU A 13 -0.98 0.74 -19.17
C LEU A 13 -0.15 2.02 -18.96
N PRO A 14 0.73 2.39 -19.92
CA PRO A 14 1.51 3.61 -19.81
C PRO A 14 0.60 4.84 -19.75
N ALA A 15 1.08 5.92 -19.13
CA ALA A 15 0.36 7.17 -18.90
C ALA A 15 -0.89 7.07 -17.98
N THR A 16 -1.17 5.91 -17.38
CA THR A 16 -2.24 5.74 -16.37
C THR A 16 -1.73 5.85 -14.93
N TYR A 17 -0.46 6.20 -14.74
CA TYR A 17 0.17 6.23 -13.44
C TYR A 17 1.35 7.22 -13.40
N THR A 18 1.82 7.50 -12.19
CA THR A 18 3.11 8.13 -11.94
C THR A 18 3.95 7.18 -11.08
N ALA A 19 5.18 6.88 -11.51
CA ALA A 19 6.11 6.09 -10.73
C ALA A 19 6.67 6.92 -9.57
N LEU A 20 6.60 6.38 -8.35
CA LEU A 20 7.14 7.02 -7.16
C LEU A 20 7.36 6.00 -6.05
N LEU A 21 8.32 6.27 -5.18
CA LEU A 21 8.58 5.45 -4.01
C LEU A 21 7.69 5.86 -2.83
N PRO A 22 7.31 4.91 -1.95
CA PRO A 22 6.73 5.23 -0.66
C PRO A 22 7.63 6.16 0.16
N THR A 23 7.01 7.03 0.95
CA THR A 23 7.67 7.85 1.97
C THR A 23 7.53 7.16 3.32
N PRO A 24 8.59 6.53 3.86
CA PRO A 24 8.50 5.83 5.12
C PRO A 24 8.18 6.77 6.28
N LEU A 25 7.48 6.23 7.27
CA LEU A 25 7.18 6.94 8.50
C LEU A 25 8.27 6.71 9.55
N LYS A 26 8.51 7.72 10.38
CA LYS A 26 9.48 7.60 11.48
C LYS A 26 8.97 6.61 12.54
N ASN A 27 9.82 5.65 12.91
CA ASN A 27 9.55 4.66 13.95
C ASN A 27 8.32 3.79 13.68
N ALA A 28 8.19 3.35 12.42
CA ALA A 28 7.14 2.42 12.02
C ALA A 28 7.19 1.10 12.80
N ARG A 29 6.02 0.52 13.07
CA ARG A 29 5.88 -0.73 13.82
C ARG A 29 4.67 -1.49 13.32
N LEU A 30 4.89 -2.72 12.84
CA LEU A 30 3.80 -3.63 12.53
C LEU A 30 2.99 -3.93 13.81
N ILE A 31 1.71 -3.53 13.83
CA ILE A 31 0.80 -3.75 14.96
C ILE A 31 -0.16 -4.92 14.74
N TRP A 32 -0.38 -5.31 13.49
CA TRP A 32 -1.30 -6.38 13.10
C TRP A 32 -1.07 -6.79 11.64
N TYR A 33 -1.27 -8.06 11.32
CA TYR A 33 -1.37 -8.59 9.96
C TYR A 33 -2.43 -9.70 9.91
N ASN A 34 -2.90 -10.03 8.71
CA ASN A 34 -3.88 -11.11 8.51
C ASN A 34 -3.14 -12.44 8.26
N ASP A 35 -3.04 -13.29 9.29
CA ASP A 35 -2.36 -14.58 9.21
C ASP A 35 -2.94 -15.51 8.14
N LYS A 36 -4.28 -15.61 8.05
CA LYS A 36 -4.92 -16.47 7.03
C LYS A 36 -4.60 -16.01 5.61
N LEU A 37 -4.64 -14.70 5.36
CA LEU A 37 -4.30 -14.14 4.07
C LEU A 37 -2.79 -14.31 3.79
N ALA A 38 -1.93 -14.09 4.78
CA ALA A 38 -0.49 -14.29 4.63
C ALA A 38 -0.15 -15.71 4.19
N GLN A 39 -0.83 -16.71 4.78
CA GLN A 39 -0.70 -18.11 4.39
C GLN A 39 -1.21 -18.36 2.96
N GLN A 40 -2.36 -17.80 2.60
CA GLN A 40 -2.93 -17.91 1.24
C GLN A 40 -1.99 -17.31 0.17
N LEU A 41 -1.34 -16.20 0.49
CA LEU A 41 -0.38 -15.53 -0.39
C LEU A 41 1.04 -16.09 -0.28
N ALA A 42 1.23 -17.18 0.48
CA ALA A 42 2.53 -17.80 0.72
C ALA A 42 3.62 -16.82 1.20
N ILE A 43 3.23 -15.84 2.02
CA ILE A 43 4.14 -14.81 2.53
C ILE A 43 4.96 -15.41 3.67
N PRO A 44 6.31 -15.38 3.59
CA PRO A 44 7.15 -15.95 4.63
C PRO A 44 7.01 -15.18 5.95
N ALA A 45 6.93 -15.92 7.06
CA ALA A 45 6.78 -15.35 8.40
C ALA A 45 7.90 -14.35 8.75
N SER A 46 9.10 -14.52 8.16
CA SER A 46 10.23 -13.61 8.34
C SER A 46 9.96 -12.18 7.88
N LEU A 47 8.99 -11.94 6.98
CA LEU A 47 8.60 -10.59 6.60
C LEU A 47 7.78 -9.87 7.66
N PHE A 48 7.22 -10.60 8.64
CA PHE A 48 6.47 -10.01 9.75
C PHE A 48 7.32 -9.85 11.02
N ASP A 49 8.63 -10.09 10.93
CA ASP A 49 9.53 -9.91 12.06
C ASP A 49 9.65 -8.41 12.41
N VAL A 50 9.16 -8.05 13.59
CA VAL A 50 9.07 -6.69 14.11
C VAL A 50 10.39 -6.17 14.68
N THR A 51 11.41 -7.01 14.79
CA THR A 51 12.72 -6.63 15.36
C THR A 51 13.44 -5.58 14.51
N ASN A 52 13.19 -5.55 13.20
CA ASN A 52 13.90 -4.69 12.24
C ASN A 52 13.06 -3.50 11.71
N GLY A 53 11.92 -3.19 12.31
CA GLY A 53 11.05 -2.09 11.87
C GLY A 53 9.74 -2.56 11.22
N ALA A 54 9.16 -1.75 10.33
CA ALA A 54 7.96 -2.14 9.59
C ALA A 54 8.28 -2.70 8.19
N GLY A 55 9.52 -2.55 7.70
CA GLY A 55 10.00 -3.18 6.48
C GLY A 55 9.16 -2.82 5.25
N VAL A 56 8.86 -3.82 4.40
CA VAL A 56 8.02 -3.62 3.20
C VAL A 56 6.68 -2.99 3.51
N TRP A 57 6.16 -3.30 4.69
CA TRP A 57 4.82 -2.94 5.04
C TRP A 57 4.66 -1.51 5.56
N GLY A 58 5.75 -0.92 6.06
CA GLY A 58 5.81 0.51 6.35
C GLY A 58 6.29 1.35 5.17
N GLY A 59 6.53 0.72 4.01
CA GLY A 59 7.20 1.35 2.88
C GLY A 59 8.69 1.61 3.11
N GLU A 60 9.31 1.01 4.13
CA GLU A 60 10.74 1.16 4.45
C GLU A 60 11.65 0.32 3.54
N THR A 61 11.10 -0.74 2.95
CA THR A 61 11.81 -1.64 2.05
C THR A 61 10.93 -1.97 0.85
N LEU A 62 11.53 -2.31 -0.29
CA LEU A 62 10.80 -2.90 -1.41
C LEU A 62 11.33 -4.31 -1.64
N LEU A 63 10.41 -5.23 -1.97
CA LEU A 63 10.80 -6.59 -2.30
C LEU A 63 11.28 -6.66 -3.76
N PRO A 64 12.16 -7.61 -4.09
CA PRO A 64 12.59 -7.80 -5.48
C PRO A 64 11.40 -7.95 -6.43
N GLY A 65 11.41 -7.22 -7.54
CA GLY A 65 10.35 -7.21 -8.55
C GLY A 65 9.24 -6.17 -8.32
N MET A 66 9.14 -5.58 -7.12
CA MET A 66 8.22 -4.46 -6.89
C MET A 66 8.61 -3.24 -7.73
N SER A 67 7.61 -2.61 -8.35
CA SER A 67 7.77 -1.37 -9.09
C SER A 67 6.66 -0.40 -8.72
N PRO A 68 6.86 0.41 -7.67
CA PRO A 68 5.77 1.17 -7.11
C PRO A 68 5.24 2.30 -8.01
N VAL A 69 3.91 2.41 -8.11
CA VAL A 69 3.21 3.42 -8.90
C VAL A 69 1.98 3.96 -8.16
N ALA A 70 1.62 5.22 -8.40
CA ALA A 70 0.30 5.76 -8.05
C ALA A 70 -0.53 5.91 -9.33
N GLN A 71 -1.75 5.39 -9.32
CA GLN A 71 -2.63 5.40 -10.48
C GLN A 71 -3.43 6.71 -10.55
N VAL A 72 -3.69 7.18 -11.77
CA VAL A 72 -4.63 8.28 -12.02
C VAL A 72 -6.00 7.71 -12.38
N TYR A 73 -7.06 8.31 -11.83
CA TYR A 73 -8.43 8.00 -12.20
C TYR A 73 -9.30 9.23 -11.98
N SER A 74 -10.60 9.15 -12.26
CA SER A 74 -11.57 10.22 -12.03
C SER A 74 -12.89 9.63 -11.59
N GLY A 75 -13.84 10.46 -11.15
CA GLY A 75 -15.14 9.92 -10.74
C GLY A 75 -16.11 10.97 -10.20
N HIS A 76 -17.33 10.50 -9.96
CA HIS A 76 -18.37 11.28 -9.30
C HIS A 76 -18.34 11.02 -7.79
N GLN A 77 -18.38 12.09 -6.99
CA GLN A 77 -18.51 12.02 -5.54
C GLN A 77 -19.82 12.69 -5.14
N PHE A 78 -20.67 11.98 -4.39
CA PHE A 78 -21.97 12.48 -3.95
C PHE A 78 -22.85 13.03 -5.10
N GLY A 79 -22.79 12.38 -6.27
CA GLY A 79 -23.57 12.77 -7.45
C GLY A 79 -22.98 13.91 -8.28
N VAL A 80 -21.82 14.47 -7.90
CA VAL A 80 -21.16 15.57 -8.61
C VAL A 80 -19.84 15.10 -9.21
N TRP A 81 -19.53 15.53 -10.44
CA TRP A 81 -18.24 15.25 -11.09
C TRP A 81 -17.10 15.89 -10.31
N ALA A 82 -16.18 15.07 -9.80
CA ALA A 82 -15.09 15.54 -8.95
C ALA A 82 -13.81 15.88 -9.73
N GLY A 83 -13.82 15.77 -11.06
CA GLY A 83 -12.63 15.94 -11.90
C GLY A 83 -11.58 14.84 -11.69
N GLN A 84 -10.32 15.20 -11.91
CA GLN A 84 -9.19 14.29 -11.75
C GLN A 84 -8.99 13.87 -10.29
N LEU A 85 -9.10 12.58 -10.04
CA LEU A 85 -8.72 11.89 -8.81
C LEU A 85 -7.43 11.09 -9.07
N GLY A 86 -7.17 10.12 -8.22
CA GLY A 86 -6.00 9.25 -8.30
C GLY A 86 -5.67 8.73 -6.92
N ASP A 87 -4.62 7.94 -6.85
CA ASP A 87 -4.11 7.44 -5.58
C ASP A 87 -3.43 8.56 -4.79
N GLY A 88 -4.23 9.42 -4.16
CA GLY A 88 -3.74 10.60 -3.45
C GLY A 88 -3.04 10.31 -2.11
N ARG A 89 -3.04 9.05 -1.65
CA ARG A 89 -2.31 8.58 -0.46
C ARG A 89 -2.00 7.08 -0.54
N GLY A 90 -2.09 6.52 -1.73
CA GLY A 90 -1.94 5.10 -2.00
C GLY A 90 -0.85 4.89 -3.04
N ILE A 91 -0.15 3.77 -2.95
CA ILE A 91 0.83 3.34 -3.94
C ILE A 91 0.60 1.85 -4.15
N LEU A 92 0.40 1.44 -5.40
CA LEU A 92 0.53 0.05 -5.82
C LEU A 92 2.02 -0.29 -5.80
N LEU A 93 2.46 -1.12 -4.85
CA LEU A 93 3.87 -1.53 -4.73
C LEU A 93 4.27 -2.51 -5.84
N GLY A 94 3.35 -3.37 -6.25
CA GLY A 94 3.54 -4.36 -7.29
C GLY A 94 2.42 -5.39 -7.30
N GLU A 95 2.49 -6.29 -8.26
CA GLU A 95 1.46 -7.29 -8.55
C GLU A 95 2.07 -8.67 -8.29
N GLN A 96 1.71 -9.31 -7.16
CA GLN A 96 2.24 -10.60 -6.77
C GLN A 96 1.68 -11.70 -7.67
N LEU A 97 2.57 -12.48 -8.30
CA LEU A 97 2.19 -13.69 -9.03
C LEU A 97 2.14 -14.89 -8.07
N LEU A 98 0.98 -15.53 -7.97
CA LEU A 98 0.75 -16.71 -7.15
C LEU A 98 1.06 -18.00 -7.92
N ALA A 99 1.23 -19.10 -7.17
CA ALA A 99 1.57 -20.40 -7.74
C ALA A 99 0.48 -20.99 -8.65
N ASP A 100 -0.76 -20.54 -8.49
CA ASP A 100 -1.90 -20.91 -9.35
C ASP A 100 -1.99 -20.06 -10.62
N GLY A 101 -1.05 -19.13 -10.83
CA GLY A 101 -1.01 -18.21 -11.97
C GLY A 101 -1.88 -16.97 -11.79
N SER A 102 -2.64 -16.85 -10.70
CA SER A 102 -3.37 -15.63 -10.39
C SER A 102 -2.43 -14.52 -9.93
N THR A 103 -2.87 -13.27 -10.08
CA THR A 103 -2.09 -12.09 -9.72
C THR A 103 -2.86 -11.23 -8.73
N LEU A 104 -2.18 -10.71 -7.71
CA LEU A 104 -2.79 -9.87 -6.67
C LEU A 104 -1.99 -8.62 -6.38
N ASP A 105 -2.71 -7.50 -6.31
CA ASP A 105 -2.15 -6.19 -6.09
C ASP A 105 -1.76 -5.95 -4.63
N TRP A 106 -0.53 -5.48 -4.44
CA TRP A 106 -0.07 -5.00 -3.13
C TRP A 106 -0.20 -3.48 -3.09
N HIS A 107 -1.34 -2.99 -2.60
CA HIS A 107 -1.58 -1.55 -2.48
C HIS A 107 -1.30 -1.05 -1.07
N LEU A 108 -0.23 -0.29 -0.89
CA LEU A 108 0.12 0.37 0.37
C LEU A 108 -0.55 1.74 0.45
N LYS A 109 -1.45 1.92 1.41
CA LYS A 109 -2.12 3.21 1.66
C LYS A 109 -1.55 3.88 2.90
N GLY A 110 -1.53 5.21 2.89
CA GLY A 110 -0.73 6.01 3.81
C GLY A 110 0.76 6.02 3.44
N ALA A 111 1.08 5.69 2.18
CA ALA A 111 2.44 5.51 1.69
C ALA A 111 3.17 6.84 1.39
N GLY A 112 2.59 8.00 1.71
CA GLY A 112 3.19 9.29 1.40
C GLY A 112 2.38 10.14 0.43
N LEU A 113 2.95 11.29 0.06
CA LEU A 113 2.35 12.21 -0.90
C LEU A 113 2.57 11.65 -2.31
N THR A 114 1.57 11.84 -3.16
CA THR A 114 1.63 11.50 -4.57
C THR A 114 1.23 12.75 -5.39
N PRO A 115 1.50 12.78 -6.71
CA PRO A 115 1.00 13.87 -7.57
C PRO A 115 -0.52 14.05 -7.55
N TYR A 116 -1.26 13.04 -7.05
CA TYR A 116 -2.72 13.07 -6.94
C TYR A 116 -3.21 13.43 -5.53
N SER A 117 -2.29 13.72 -4.60
CA SER A 117 -2.63 14.27 -3.29
C SER A 117 -3.24 15.66 -3.45
N ARG A 118 -4.51 15.83 -3.07
CA ARG A 118 -5.19 17.12 -3.12
C ARG A 118 -4.80 18.00 -1.92
N MET A 119 -4.86 19.31 -2.12
CA MET A 119 -4.61 20.33 -1.08
C MET A 119 -5.42 20.04 0.19
N GLY A 120 -4.76 20.05 1.35
CA GLY A 120 -5.38 19.82 2.66
C GLY A 120 -5.50 18.35 3.09
N MET A 121 -5.02 17.40 2.28
CA MET A 121 -4.90 16.00 2.70
C MET A 121 -3.51 15.71 3.25
N ASP A 122 -3.45 15.17 4.45
CA ASP A 122 -2.23 14.54 4.95
C ASP A 122 -1.96 13.28 4.12
N ALA A 123 -0.72 13.11 3.67
CA ALA A 123 -0.24 11.92 2.95
C ALA A 123 -0.38 10.59 3.73
N LEU A 124 -0.71 10.70 5.00
CA LEU A 124 -0.70 9.64 5.97
C LEU A 124 -2.14 9.23 6.26
N CYS A 125 -2.35 7.97 6.63
CA CYS A 125 -3.64 7.58 7.18
C CYS A 125 -3.57 7.40 8.68
N CYS A 126 -4.60 7.93 9.37
CA CYS A 126 -4.80 7.70 10.78
C CYS A 126 -5.12 6.22 11.05
N VAL A 127 -4.70 5.71 12.21
CA VAL A 127 -4.88 4.30 12.59
C VAL A 127 -6.36 3.89 12.66
N GLN A 128 -7.21 4.77 13.18
CA GLN A 128 -8.61 4.47 13.51
C GLN A 128 -9.51 4.13 12.31
N PRO A 129 -9.51 4.88 11.18
CA PRO A 129 -10.27 4.48 9.99
C PRO A 129 -9.78 3.16 9.36
N TYR A 130 -8.54 2.75 9.62
CA TYR A 130 -8.01 1.47 9.13
C TYR A 130 -8.45 0.28 9.98
N VAL A 131 -8.36 0.41 11.31
CA VAL A 131 -8.84 -0.63 12.23
C VAL A 131 -10.31 -0.97 11.94
N LYS A 132 -11.13 0.03 11.61
CA LYS A 132 -12.52 -0.18 11.18
C LYS A 132 -12.67 -0.91 9.84
N ALA A 133 -11.69 -0.82 8.94
CA ALA A 133 -11.74 -1.44 7.62
C ALA A 133 -11.17 -2.87 7.57
N LEU A 134 -10.44 -3.31 8.61
CA LEU A 134 -9.82 -4.64 8.70
C LEU A 134 -10.82 -5.80 8.47
N PRO A 135 -12.06 -5.78 9.00
CA PRO A 135 -13.01 -6.88 8.80
C PRO A 135 -13.59 -6.96 7.38
N ALA A 136 -13.46 -5.90 6.59
CA ALA A 136 -14.24 -5.70 5.36
C ALA A 136 -13.44 -5.89 4.05
N LYS A 137 -12.13 -6.14 4.12
CA LYS A 137 -11.27 -6.17 2.91
C LYS A 137 -10.30 -7.35 2.91
N PRO A 138 -10.64 -8.46 2.22
CA PRO A 138 -9.80 -9.67 2.17
C PRO A 138 -8.58 -9.58 1.24
N CYS A 139 -8.45 -8.54 0.41
CA CYS A 139 -7.43 -8.49 -0.65
C CYS A 139 -6.28 -7.49 -0.41
N ILE A 140 -6.18 -6.86 0.76
CA ILE A 140 -5.17 -5.82 1.03
C ILE A 140 -4.47 -6.13 2.35
N ILE A 141 -3.15 -6.34 2.30
CA ILE A 141 -2.34 -6.39 3.51
C ILE A 141 -2.09 -4.96 3.98
N TRP A 142 -2.69 -4.62 5.12
CA TRP A 142 -2.44 -3.37 5.80
C TRP A 142 -1.32 -3.54 6.80
N VAL A 143 -0.36 -2.62 6.79
CA VAL A 143 0.56 -2.44 7.91
C VAL A 143 0.73 -0.98 8.23
N PHE A 144 0.93 -0.75 9.51
CA PHE A 144 0.93 0.53 10.16
C PHE A 144 2.36 0.93 10.48
N PRO A 145 2.73 2.15 10.11
CA PRO A 145 3.71 2.87 10.90
C PRO A 145 2.99 3.80 11.89
N LEU A 146 3.32 3.70 13.17
CA LEU A 146 2.79 4.63 14.16
C LEU A 146 3.69 5.87 14.21
N ARG A 147 3.12 7.08 14.10
CA ARG A 147 3.77 8.30 14.58
C ARG A 147 3.09 8.70 15.88
N VAL A 148 3.67 8.34 17.02
CA VAL A 148 3.29 8.97 18.30
C VAL A 148 3.71 10.44 18.20
N ARG A 149 2.76 11.36 17.97
CA ARG A 149 3.00 12.76 18.35
C ARG A 149 2.86 12.82 19.87
N TYR A 150 3.97 12.89 20.58
CA TYR A 150 3.93 13.52 21.89
C TYR A 150 3.55 14.98 21.64
N LEU A 151 2.34 15.35 22.04
CA LEU A 151 2.02 16.75 22.30
C LEU A 151 2.82 17.10 23.55
N SER A 152 3.95 17.80 23.36
CA SER A 152 4.56 18.60 24.42
C SER A 152 3.81 19.92 24.52
#